data_AF-J7L628-F1
#
_entry.id   AF-J7L628-F1
#
_cell.length_a   1.000
_cell.length_b   1.000
_cell.length_c   1.000
_cell.angle_alpha   90.00
_cell.angle_beta   90.00
_cell.angle_gamma   90.00
#
_symmetry.space_group_name_H-M   'P 1'
#
loop_
_entity.id
_entity.type
_entity.pdbx_description
1 polymer ?
#
loop_
_entity_poly.entity_id
_entity_poly.type
_entity_poly.pdbx_seq_one_letter_code
_entity_poly.pdbx_strand_id
1 'polypeptide(L)'
;MVEQPAKVMRIGSMIRQLLDEVKAAPLDEASRARLKEIHTSSIKELEDGLAPELIEELERLTLPFAEGSAPSDAELRIAQAQLVGWLEGLFHGIQTTLFAQQMAARAQLENMRKALPPGVAGLQAQQEPEGEDGRGRPHMGSGPYL
;
A
#
# COMPACT_ATOMS: atom_id res chain seq x y z
N MET A 1 -13.11 1.49 -4.53
CA MET A 1 -11.79 1.24 -3.88
C MET A 1 -11.60 -0.26 -3.65
N VAL A 2 -10.40 -0.75 -3.37
CA VAL A 2 -10.20 -2.20 -3.12
C VAL A 2 -10.80 -2.59 -1.77
N GLU A 3 -11.76 -3.52 -1.77
CA GLU A 3 -12.46 -3.96 -0.58
C GLU A 3 -11.64 -4.96 0.24
N GLN A 4 -10.89 -5.84 -0.43
CA GLN A 4 -10.06 -6.86 0.21
C GLN A 4 -8.60 -6.81 -0.28
N PRO A 5 -7.80 -5.81 0.15
CA PRO A 5 -6.44 -5.62 -0.35
C PRO A 5 -5.55 -6.85 -0.22
N ALA A 6 -5.62 -7.55 0.92
CA ALA A 6 -4.82 -8.74 1.16
C ALA A 6 -5.18 -9.90 0.21
N LYS A 7 -6.48 -10.09 -0.10
CA LYS A 7 -6.95 -11.11 -1.05
C LYS A 7 -6.40 -10.81 -2.45
N VAL A 8 -6.58 -9.57 -2.91
CA VAL A 8 -6.12 -9.10 -4.23
C VAL A 8 -4.60 -9.23 -4.38
N MET A 9 -3.81 -8.85 -3.36
CA MET A 9 -2.35 -8.98 -3.38
C MET A 9 -1.89 -10.44 -3.49
N ARG A 10 -2.54 -11.35 -2.75
CA ARG A 10 -2.21 -12.78 -2.78
C ARG A 10 -2.49 -13.40 -4.15
N ILE A 11 -3.64 -13.06 -4.75
CA ILE A 11 -4.00 -13.53 -6.10
C ILE A 11 -3.05 -12.93 -7.14
N GLY A 12 -2.78 -11.63 -7.08
CA GLY A 12 -1.84 -10.98 -7.99
C GLY A 12 -0.43 -11.60 -7.94
N SER A 13 0.06 -11.92 -6.73
CA SER A 13 1.35 -12.60 -6.55
C SER A 13 1.35 -14.01 -7.16
N MET A 14 0.25 -14.75 -7.00
CA MET A 14 0.08 -16.06 -7.62
C MET A 14 0.09 -15.96 -9.15
N ILE A 15 -0.66 -15.03 -9.75
CA ILE A 15 -0.69 -14.84 -11.20
C ILE A 15 0.71 -14.49 -11.73
N ARG A 16 1.46 -13.64 -11.02
CA ARG A 16 2.84 -13.28 -11.39
C ARG A 16 3.77 -14.50 -11.39
N GLN A 17 3.67 -15.37 -10.38
CA GLN A 17 4.45 -16.61 -10.33
C GLN A 17 4.10 -17.56 -11.49
N LEU A 18 2.80 -17.70 -11.81
CA LEU A 18 2.38 -18.51 -12.95
C LEU A 18 2.90 -17.93 -14.27
N LEU A 19 2.92 -16.60 -14.42
CA LEU A 19 3.44 -15.94 -15.62
C LEU A 19 4.93 -16.22 -15.81
N ASP A 20 5.69 -16.19 -14.72
CA ASP A 20 7.10 -16.52 -14.74
C ASP A 20 7.32 -17.99 -15.13
N GLU A 21 6.46 -18.91 -14.69
CA GLU A 21 6.50 -20.33 -15.09
C GLU A 21 6.23 -20.51 -16.60
N VAL A 22 5.20 -19.86 -17.16
CA VAL A 22 4.91 -19.92 -18.61
C VAL A 22 6.05 -19.33 -19.46
N LYS A 23 6.86 -18.43 -18.88
CA LYS A 23 8.03 -17.86 -19.54
C LYS A 23 9.27 -18.76 -19.42
N ALA A 24 9.33 -19.61 -18.40
CA ALA A 24 10.51 -20.44 -18.12
C ALA A 24 10.63 -21.63 -19.06
N ALA A 25 9.52 -22.28 -19.41
CA ALA A 25 9.51 -23.45 -20.29
C ALA A 25 8.20 -23.57 -21.11
N PRO A 26 8.24 -24.23 -22.28
CA PRO A 26 7.04 -24.57 -23.04
C PRO A 26 6.12 -25.50 -22.24
N LEU A 27 4.81 -25.28 -22.35
CA LEU A 27 3.81 -26.10 -21.67
C LEU A 27 3.20 -27.15 -22.60
N ASP A 28 2.72 -28.25 -22.02
CA ASP A 28 1.86 -29.19 -22.72
C ASP A 28 0.39 -28.73 -22.75
N GLU A 29 -0.43 -29.35 -23.60
CA GLU A 29 -1.86 -29.00 -23.75
C GLU A 29 -2.62 -29.07 -22.42
N ALA A 30 -2.34 -30.09 -21.59
CA ALA A 30 -3.01 -30.29 -20.31
C ALA A 30 -2.70 -29.15 -19.32
N SER A 31 -1.43 -28.71 -19.26
CA SER A 31 -1.02 -27.58 -18.42
C SER A 31 -1.62 -26.27 -18.91
N ARG A 32 -1.71 -26.06 -20.23
CA ARG A 32 -2.37 -24.87 -20.80
C ARG A 32 -3.87 -24.84 -20.51
N ALA A 33 -4.56 -25.97 -20.62
CA ALA A 33 -5.97 -26.08 -20.26
C ALA A 33 -6.18 -25.75 -18.77
N ARG A 34 -5.32 -26.27 -17.89
CA ARG A 34 -5.37 -25.96 -16.46
C ARG A 34 -5.10 -24.48 -16.17
N LEU A 35 -4.14 -23.86 -16.85
CA LEU A 35 -3.85 -22.43 -16.69
C LEU A 35 -4.99 -21.53 -17.17
N LYS A 36 -5.71 -21.92 -18.22
CA LYS A 36 -6.93 -21.24 -18.65
C LYS A 36 -7.97 -21.24 -17.52
N GLU A 37 -8.22 -22.38 -16.89
CA GLU A 37 -9.16 -22.48 -15.76
C GLU A 37 -8.71 -21.64 -14.57
N ILE A 38 -7.41 -21.69 -14.22
CA ILE A 38 -6.84 -20.88 -13.15
C ILE A 38 -6.99 -19.40 -13.44
N HIS A 39 -6.75 -18.96 -14.68
CA HIS A 39 -6.92 -17.57 -15.10
C HIS A 39 -8.37 -17.11 -14.91
N THR A 40 -9.33 -17.87 -15.41
CA THR A 40 -10.76 -17.55 -15.27
C THR A 40 -11.19 -17.53 -13.80
N SER A 41 -10.75 -18.49 -12.99
CA SER A 41 -11.04 -18.51 -11.55
C SER A 41 -10.38 -17.34 -10.81
N SER A 42 -9.17 -16.95 -11.21
CA SER A 42 -8.45 -15.83 -10.58
C SER A 42 -9.13 -14.50 -10.83
N ILE A 43 -9.70 -14.29 -12.02
CA ILE A 43 -10.48 -13.08 -12.34
C ILE A 43 -11.68 -12.98 -11.39
N LYS A 44 -12.47 -14.05 -11.25
CA LYS A 44 -13.62 -14.07 -10.32
C LYS A 44 -13.22 -13.79 -8.87
N GLU A 45 -12.13 -14.42 -8.42
CA GLU A 45 -11.60 -14.20 -7.07
C GLU A 45 -11.07 -12.77 -6.85
N LEU A 46 -10.58 -12.12 -7.91
CA LEU A 46 -10.21 -10.70 -7.87
C LEU A 46 -11.45 -9.82 -7.78
N GLU A 47 -12.49 -10.09 -8.58
CA GLU A 47 -13.75 -9.34 -8.57
C GLU A 47 -14.35 -9.26 -7.17
N ASP A 48 -14.39 -10.37 -6.43
CA ASP A 48 -14.83 -10.40 -5.03
C ASP A 48 -14.08 -9.44 -4.08
N GLY A 49 -12.87 -9.02 -4.45
CA GLY A 49 -12.01 -8.14 -3.66
C GLY A 49 -11.98 -6.70 -4.14
N LEU A 50 -12.66 -6.39 -5.25
CA LEU A 50 -12.64 -5.10 -5.93
C LEU A 50 -13.99 -4.39 -5.78
N ALA A 51 -13.97 -3.05 -5.78
CA ALA A 51 -15.21 -2.28 -5.87
C ALA A 51 -15.84 -2.40 -7.27
N PRO A 52 -17.16 -2.14 -7.39
CA PRO A 52 -17.90 -2.26 -8.65
C PRO A 52 -17.24 -1.54 -9.83
N GLU A 53 -16.72 -0.33 -9.63
CA GLU A 53 -16.11 0.44 -10.74
C GLU A 53 -14.85 -0.24 -11.30
N LEU A 54 -14.08 -0.90 -10.42
CA LEU A 54 -12.87 -1.64 -10.79
C LEU A 54 -13.20 -3.01 -11.41
N ILE A 55 -14.30 -3.63 -10.99
CA ILE A 55 -14.83 -4.84 -11.62
C ILE A 55 -15.21 -4.53 -13.07
N GLU A 56 -16.01 -3.47 -13.29
CA GLU A 56 -16.40 -3.07 -14.64
C GLU A 56 -15.18 -2.70 -15.50
N GLU A 57 -14.14 -2.10 -14.92
CA GLU A 57 -12.89 -1.85 -15.63
C GLU A 57 -12.16 -3.14 -16.01
N LEU A 58 -12.02 -4.06 -15.06
CA LEU A 58 -11.39 -5.36 -15.28
C LEU A 58 -12.10 -6.12 -16.40
N GLU A 59 -13.42 -6.25 -16.33
CA GLU A 59 -14.25 -6.94 -17.32
C GLU A 59 -14.12 -6.34 -18.73
N ARG A 60 -14.02 -5.01 -18.86
CA ARG A 60 -13.81 -4.35 -20.15
C ARG A 60 -12.44 -4.64 -20.77
N LEU A 61 -11.43 -4.89 -19.93
CA LEU A 61 -10.06 -5.12 -20.37
C LEU A 61 -9.79 -6.60 -20.62
N THR A 62 -10.38 -7.51 -19.85
CA THR A 62 -10.15 -8.95 -19.97
C THR A 62 -11.01 -9.57 -21.05
N LEU A 63 -10.38 -10.20 -22.05
CA LEU A 63 -11.08 -11.01 -23.04
C LEU A 63 -11.03 -12.50 -22.65
N PRO A 64 -12.17 -13.22 -22.69
CA PRO A 64 -12.17 -14.66 -22.44
C PRO A 64 -11.38 -15.43 -23.51
N PHE A 65 -10.74 -16.52 -23.10
CA PHE A 65 -10.15 -17.46 -24.06
C PHE A 65 -11.23 -18.20 -24.86
N ALA A 66 -10.91 -18.60 -26.09
CA ALA A 66 -11.80 -19.37 -26.95
C ALA A 66 -12.28 -20.67 -26.26
N GLU A 67 -13.54 -21.03 -26.47
CA GLU A 67 -14.11 -22.27 -25.95
C GLU A 67 -13.62 -23.49 -26.74
N GLY A 68 -13.52 -24.65 -26.07
CA GLY A 68 -13.24 -25.93 -26.74
C GLY A 68 -11.78 -26.24 -27.09
N SER A 69 -10.84 -25.32 -26.87
CA SER A 69 -9.39 -25.57 -27.04
C SER A 69 -8.58 -24.97 -25.90
N ALA A 70 -7.39 -25.54 -25.61
CA ALA A 70 -6.44 -24.83 -24.76
C ALA A 70 -5.85 -23.64 -25.53
N PRO A 71 -5.64 -22.50 -24.85
CA PRO A 71 -4.94 -21.38 -25.45
C PRO A 71 -3.48 -21.76 -25.74
N SER A 72 -2.80 -20.99 -26.57
CA SER A 72 -1.35 -21.11 -26.76
C SER A 72 -0.56 -20.55 -25.56
N ASP A 73 0.71 -20.94 -25.43
CA ASP A 73 1.61 -20.34 -24.42
C ASP A 73 1.70 -18.81 -24.57
N ALA A 74 1.62 -18.30 -25.81
CA ALA A 74 1.65 -16.88 -26.08
C ALA A 74 0.40 -16.17 -25.56
N GLU A 75 -0.77 -16.73 -25.81
CA GLU A 75 -2.04 -16.20 -25.30
C GLU A 75 -2.07 -16.20 -23.76
N LEU A 76 -1.60 -17.27 -23.12
CA LEU A 76 -1.48 -17.35 -21.66
C LEU A 76 -0.54 -16.28 -21.11
N ARG A 77 0.64 -16.09 -21.72
CA ARG A 77 1.60 -15.06 -21.33
C ARG A 77 1.01 -13.65 -21.43
N ILE A 78 0.31 -13.33 -22.52
CA ILE A 78 -0.30 -12.03 -22.71
C ILE A 78 -1.41 -11.79 -21.68
N ALA A 79 -2.32 -12.75 -21.51
CA ALA A 79 -3.44 -12.60 -20.58
C ALA A 79 -2.98 -12.45 -19.12
N GLN A 80 -1.98 -13.24 -18.69
CA GLN A 80 -1.45 -13.10 -17.34
C GLN A 80 -0.63 -11.82 -17.16
N ALA A 81 0.19 -11.43 -18.14
CA ALA A 81 0.94 -10.17 -18.08
C ALA A 81 0.01 -8.95 -18.02
N GLN A 82 -1.12 -8.99 -18.72
CA GLN A 82 -2.14 -7.96 -18.65
C GLN A 82 -2.71 -7.82 -17.23
N LEU A 83 -3.10 -8.94 -16.59
CA LEU A 83 -3.59 -8.92 -15.22
C LEU A 83 -2.54 -8.42 -14.23
N VAL A 84 -1.29 -8.89 -14.34
CA VAL A 84 -0.19 -8.44 -13.47
C VAL A 84 0.04 -6.94 -13.61
N GLY A 85 0.16 -6.44 -14.85
CA GLY A 85 0.39 -5.02 -15.09
C GLY A 85 -0.75 -4.14 -14.63
N TRP A 86 -2.00 -4.57 -14.82
CA TRP A 86 -3.17 -3.83 -14.32
C TRP A 86 -3.18 -3.78 -12.79
N LEU A 87 -2.92 -4.90 -12.11
CA LEU A 87 -2.83 -4.95 -10.65
C LEU A 87 -1.69 -4.09 -10.11
N GLU A 88 -0.53 -4.11 -10.74
CA GLU A 88 0.61 -3.24 -10.37
C GLU A 88 0.22 -1.75 -10.49
N GLY A 89 -0.47 -1.37 -11.57
CA GLY A 89 -1.00 -0.02 -11.76
C GLY A 89 -2.01 0.38 -10.69
N LEU A 90 -2.94 -0.51 -10.35
CA LEU A 90 -3.94 -0.30 -9.30
C LEU A 90 -3.27 -0.03 -7.94
N PHE A 91 -2.34 -0.89 -7.52
CA PHE A 91 -1.65 -0.72 -6.24
C PHE A 91 -0.77 0.53 -6.22
N HIS A 92 -0.09 0.85 -7.32
CA HIS A 92 0.69 2.08 -7.42
C HIS A 92 -0.19 3.33 -7.31
N GLY A 93 -1.37 3.34 -7.94
CA GLY A 93 -2.35 4.42 -7.83
C GLY A 93 -2.81 4.64 -6.38
N ILE A 94 -3.17 3.56 -5.68
CA ILE A 94 -3.56 3.61 -4.25
C ILE A 94 -2.44 4.17 -3.38
N GLN A 95 -1.21 3.68 -3.55
CA GLN A 95 -0.04 4.17 -2.81
C GLN A 95 0.23 5.65 -3.06
N THR A 96 0.10 6.09 -4.31
CA THR A 96 0.31 7.49 -4.72
C THR A 96 -0.71 8.41 -4.06
N THR A 97 -2.00 8.03 -4.09
CA THR A 97 -3.07 8.80 -3.45
C THR A 97 -2.88 8.85 -1.93
N LEU A 98 -2.54 7.73 -1.27
CA LEU A 98 -2.29 7.71 0.17
C LEU A 98 -1.10 8.57 0.57
N PHE A 99 -0.01 8.52 -0.19
CA PHE A 99 1.15 9.36 0.06
C PHE A 99 0.81 10.86 -0.08
N ALA A 100 0.08 11.24 -1.13
CA ALA A 100 -0.38 12.61 -1.32
C ALA A 100 -1.27 13.10 -0.16
N GLN A 101 -2.19 12.26 0.33
CA GLN A 101 -3.03 12.56 1.48
C GLN A 101 -2.20 12.77 2.75
N GLN A 102 -1.21 11.91 3.02
CA GLN A 102 -0.32 12.06 4.17
C GLN A 102 0.49 13.35 4.10
N MET A 103 1.01 13.72 2.93
CA MET A 103 1.76 14.95 2.73
C MET A 103 0.88 16.19 2.93
N ALA A 104 -0.34 16.19 2.39
CA ALA A 104 -1.30 17.28 2.60
C ALA A 104 -1.68 17.44 4.08
N ALA A 105 -1.93 16.32 4.78
CA ALA A 105 -2.22 16.33 6.21
C ALA A 105 -1.05 16.87 7.04
N ARG A 106 0.20 16.49 6.71
CA ARG A 106 1.40 17.04 7.36
C ARG A 106 1.53 18.55 7.15
N ALA A 107 1.35 19.03 5.92
CA ALA A 107 1.40 20.45 5.60
C ALA A 107 0.31 21.25 6.34
N GLN A 108 -0.90 20.70 6.46
CA GLN A 108 -1.97 21.30 7.25
C GLN A 108 -1.59 21.43 8.73
N LEU A 109 -1.03 20.38 9.34
CA LEU A 109 -0.59 20.42 10.74
C LEU A 109 0.55 21.44 10.97
N GLU A 110 1.50 21.53 10.05
CA GLU A 110 2.57 22.54 10.12
C GLU A 110 2.02 23.96 10.01
N ASN A 111 1.05 24.18 9.12
CA ASN A 111 0.38 25.48 9.00
C ASN A 111 -0.39 25.83 10.28
N MET A 112 -1.09 24.88 10.89
CA MET A 112 -1.78 25.09 12.17
C MET A 112 -0.81 25.42 13.30
N ARG A 113 0.36 24.75 13.35
CA ARG A 113 1.42 25.06 14.32
C ARG A 113 1.97 26.48 14.13
N LYS A 114 2.17 26.93 12.90
CA LYS A 114 2.61 28.30 12.58
C LYS A 114 1.55 29.35 12.88
N ALA A 115 0.27 28.99 12.76
CA ALA A 115 -0.86 29.86 13.07
C ALA A 115 -1.19 29.96 14.57
N LEU A 116 -0.58 29.11 15.41
CA LEU A 116 -0.78 29.16 16.86
C LEU A 116 0.02 30.33 17.46
N PRO A 117 -0.60 31.25 18.22
CA PRO A 117 0.09 32.40 18.79
C PRO A 117 1.27 31.97 19.69
N PRO A 118 2.40 32.69 19.68
CA PRO A 118 3.59 32.39 20.51
C PRO A 118 3.40 32.56 22.04
N GLY A 119 2.19 32.40 22.58
CA GLY A 119 1.86 32.62 24.00
C GLY A 119 1.43 31.38 24.79
N VAL A 120 1.07 30.26 24.15
CA VAL A 120 0.61 29.04 24.88
C VAL A 120 1.76 28.12 25.32
N ALA A 121 2.96 28.24 24.75
CA ALA A 121 4.14 27.51 25.19
C ALA A 121 4.97 28.26 26.27
N GLY A 122 4.68 29.55 26.51
CA GLY A 122 5.45 30.41 27.41
C GLY A 122 4.88 30.58 28.83
N LEU A 123 3.62 30.20 29.08
CA LEU A 123 2.95 30.45 30.37
C LEU A 123 3.38 29.51 31.52
N GLN A 124 4.32 28.60 31.31
CA GLN A 124 4.91 27.77 32.38
C GLN A 124 6.33 28.17 32.78
N ALA A 125 6.96 29.17 32.12
CA ALA A 125 8.35 29.55 32.40
C ALA A 125 8.52 30.94 33.05
N GLN A 126 7.43 31.62 33.43
CA GLN A 126 7.50 32.92 34.10
C GLN A 126 6.66 32.91 35.40
N GLN A 127 7.20 32.23 36.40
CA GLN A 127 7.01 32.57 37.81
C GLN A 127 8.38 32.57 38.47
N GLU A 128 9.12 33.67 38.29
CA GLU A 128 10.06 34.12 39.33
C GLU A 128 9.26 34.96 40.34
N PRO A 129 9.42 34.73 41.64
CA PRO A 129 9.31 35.80 42.62
C PRO A 129 10.72 36.16 43.11
N GLU A 130 11.12 37.40 42.82
CA GLU A 130 12.13 38.12 43.59
C GLU A 130 11.72 38.16 45.07
N GLY A 131 12.67 37.84 45.94
CA GLY A 131 12.53 37.92 47.39
C GLY A 131 13.88 37.76 48.08
N GLU A 132 14.55 38.90 48.30
CA GLU A 132 15.64 39.09 49.27
C GLU A 132 15.39 38.36 50.60
N ASP A 133 16.36 37.59 51.11
CA ASP A 133 16.96 37.84 52.44
C ASP A 133 18.15 36.89 52.75
N GLY A 134 19.10 37.37 53.55
CA GLY A 134 19.69 36.55 54.62
C GLY A 134 20.88 35.61 54.32
N ARG A 135 22.10 36.17 54.40
CA ARG A 135 23.32 35.62 55.04
C ARG A 135 23.33 34.12 55.46
N GLY A 136 24.32 33.37 54.97
CA GLY A 136 25.17 32.53 55.85
C GLY A 136 25.51 31.07 55.45
N ARG A 137 26.65 30.88 54.76
CA ARG A 137 27.73 29.89 55.06
C ARG A 137 27.46 28.36 54.83
N PRO A 138 28.50 27.48 54.79
CA PRO A 138 28.97 26.91 53.51
C PRO A 138 29.16 25.36 53.46
N HIS A 139 29.42 24.86 52.25
CA HIS A 139 30.25 23.70 51.82
C HIS A 139 30.11 22.31 52.48
N MET A 140 29.71 21.31 51.67
CA MET A 140 30.18 19.90 51.56
C MET A 140 29.08 19.13 50.81
N GLY A 141 29.27 18.22 49.87
CA GLY A 141 30.40 17.48 49.33
C GLY A 141 29.82 16.28 48.54
N SER A 142 30.63 15.63 47.69
CA SER A 142 30.41 14.30 47.04
C SER A 142 29.16 14.15 46.14
N GLY A 143 29.20 13.64 44.90
CA GLY A 143 30.03 12.63 44.24
C GLY A 143 29.05 11.74 43.43
N PRO A 144 29.38 11.27 42.21
CA PRO A 144 28.42 10.62 41.32
C PRO A 144 28.40 9.10 41.51
N TYR A 145 27.23 8.47 41.42
CA TYR A 145 27.06 7.05 41.13
C TYR A 145 25.89 6.92 40.15
N LEU A 146 26.23 6.55 38.90
CA LEU A 146 25.92 5.27 38.25
C LEU A 146 24.48 5.20 37.73
#